data_AF-A0A0L0DF97-F1
#
_entry.id   AF-A0A0L0DF97-F1
#
_cell.length_a   1.000
_cell.length_b   1.000
_cell.length_c   1.000
_cell.angle_alpha   90.00
_cell.angle_beta   90.00
_cell.angle_gamma   90.00
#
_symmetry.space_group_name_H-M   'P 1'
#
loop_
_entity.id
_entity.type
_entity.pdbx_description
1 polymer ?
#
loop_
_entity_poly.entity_id
_entity_poly.type
_entity_poly.pdbx_seq_one_letter_code
_entity_poly.pdbx_strand_id
1 'polypeptide(L)'
;MLFSNGSVRPSQLPGDSNYYLSRDHHYPMWEAFPNGGAWNIKLDKRGDVMDRMWEELFLATIGEAFGEPDVVAIVLAIRSQRNFLSVWNADNMNHAVRFQISETLRALFSIRGVTDSLEYKSHATSMKDGSTFRNAMTYQSVVTQEPAAKKNPTEAAKAAGTKPPPNSPAKVAKGSAKA
;
A
#
# COMPACT_ATOMS: atom_id res chain seq x y z
N MET A 1 -10.16 -18.58 25.90
CA MET A 1 -9.20 -18.60 27.03
C MET A 1 -7.91 -17.99 26.53
N LEU A 2 -7.32 -17.04 27.28
CA LEU A 2 -5.90 -16.61 27.29
C LEU A 2 -5.66 -15.13 27.67
N PHE A 3 -6.59 -14.45 28.38
CA PHE A 3 -6.23 -13.27 29.18
C PHE A 3 -6.99 -13.28 30.51
N SER A 4 -6.47 -14.00 31.51
CA SER A 4 -6.89 -13.86 32.90
C SER A 4 -5.77 -13.25 33.73
N ASN A 5 -6.06 -12.12 34.36
CA ASN A 5 -5.39 -11.51 35.53
C ASN A 5 -4.03 -10.82 35.36
N GLY A 6 -3.90 -9.85 34.44
CA GLY A 6 -2.82 -8.85 34.56
C GLY A 6 -2.75 -7.79 33.47
N SER A 7 -3.12 -8.12 32.24
CA SER A 7 -3.07 -7.17 31.12
C SER A 7 -4.40 -6.44 30.98
N VAL A 8 -4.35 -5.11 31.02
CA VAL A 8 -5.50 -4.25 30.69
C VAL A 8 -5.91 -4.53 29.25
N ARG A 9 -7.21 -4.68 28.98
CA ARG A 9 -7.68 -4.84 27.60
C ARG A 9 -7.46 -3.54 26.83
N PRO A 10 -7.18 -3.59 25.53
CA PRO A 10 -7.06 -2.35 24.78
C PRO A 10 -8.29 -1.45 24.85
N SER A 11 -9.50 -2.02 24.89
CA SER A 11 -10.75 -1.28 25.11
C SER A 11 -10.83 -0.53 26.44
N GLN A 12 -10.02 -0.88 27.42
CA GLN A 12 -10.00 -0.29 28.77
C GLN A 12 -8.87 0.74 28.95
N LEU A 13 -7.99 0.91 27.97
CA LEU A 13 -6.95 1.93 28.05
C LEU A 13 -7.51 3.34 27.92
N PRO A 14 -6.85 4.34 28.54
CA PRO A 14 -7.14 5.75 28.29
C PRO A 14 -7.02 6.09 26.80
N GLY A 15 -7.80 7.10 26.37
CA GLY A 15 -7.65 7.66 25.03
C GLY A 15 -6.22 8.12 24.75
N ASP A 16 -5.81 8.05 23.49
CA ASP A 16 -4.47 8.42 23.01
C ASP A 16 -3.32 7.51 23.51
N SER A 17 -3.64 6.36 24.09
CA SER A 17 -2.67 5.32 24.46
C SER A 17 -2.20 4.50 23.24
N ASN A 18 -1.03 3.87 23.37
CA ASN A 18 -0.49 2.93 22.39
C ASN A 18 -0.01 1.64 23.07
N TYR A 19 -0.27 0.49 22.44
CA TYR A 19 0.48 -0.73 22.70
C TYR A 19 1.55 -0.91 21.64
N TYR A 20 2.69 -1.42 22.09
CA TYR A 20 3.82 -1.78 21.26
C TYR A 20 4.25 -3.19 21.59
N LEU A 21 4.43 -4.01 20.57
CA LEU A 21 5.21 -5.23 20.64
C LEU A 21 6.30 -5.10 19.59
N SER A 22 7.55 -5.24 20.01
CA SER A 22 8.71 -5.13 19.14
C SER A 22 9.55 -6.39 19.26
N ARG A 23 10.19 -6.79 18.16
CA ARG A 23 11.20 -7.83 18.15
C ARG A 23 12.50 -7.24 18.71
N ASP A 24 13.18 -8.01 19.53
CA ASP A 24 14.42 -7.63 20.23
C ASP A 24 14.28 -6.39 21.12
N HIS A 25 15.41 -5.74 21.43
CA HIS A 25 15.49 -4.56 22.28
C HIS A 25 15.32 -3.24 21.52
N HIS A 26 14.75 -3.27 20.31
CA HIS A 26 14.54 -2.07 19.52
C HIS A 26 13.23 -1.39 19.90
N TYR A 27 13.30 -0.10 20.20
CA TYR A 27 12.09 0.71 20.32
C TYR A 27 11.46 0.91 18.94
N PRO A 28 10.13 0.79 18.81
CA PRO A 28 9.40 1.01 17.55
C PRO A 28 9.35 2.50 17.23
N MET A 29 10.49 3.01 16.81
CA MET A 29 10.76 4.38 16.42
C MET A 29 11.19 4.41 14.96
N TRP A 30 10.83 5.46 14.23
CA TRP A 30 11.18 5.54 12.80
C TRP A 30 12.70 5.61 12.58
N GLU A 31 13.44 6.12 13.57
CA GLU A 31 14.89 6.24 13.57
C GLU A 31 15.59 4.88 13.68
N ALA A 32 14.95 3.87 14.28
CA ALA A 32 15.50 2.52 14.36
C ALA A 32 15.40 1.77 13.02
N PHE A 33 14.40 2.11 12.20
CA PHE A 33 14.11 1.45 10.92
C PHE A 33 13.89 2.47 9.79
N PRO A 34 14.86 3.31 9.44
CA PRO A 34 14.64 4.42 8.51
C PRO A 34 14.24 3.97 7.09
N ASN A 35 14.71 2.79 6.66
CA ASN A 35 14.43 2.19 5.35
C ASN A 35 13.11 1.40 5.32
N GLY A 36 12.49 1.20 6.48
CA GLY A 36 11.29 0.41 6.66
C GLY A 36 10.00 1.16 6.41
N GLY A 37 8.90 0.61 6.89
CA GLY A 37 7.63 1.30 6.91
C GLY A 37 6.56 0.58 7.70
N ALA A 38 5.37 1.17 7.69
CA ALA A 38 4.22 0.73 8.45
C ALA A 38 3.05 0.44 7.52
N TRP A 39 2.57 -0.79 7.61
CA TRP A 39 1.23 -1.19 7.22
C TRP A 39 0.25 -0.69 8.27
N ASN A 40 -0.81 0.01 7.89
CA ASN A 40 -1.80 0.55 8.79
C ASN A 40 -3.19 0.02 8.42
N ILE A 41 -3.93 -0.42 9.43
CA ILE A 41 -5.34 -0.81 9.31
C ILE A 41 -6.15 0.12 10.21
N LYS A 42 -7.18 0.73 9.63
CA LYS A 42 -8.13 1.56 10.37
C LYS A 42 -9.23 0.69 10.97
N LEU A 43 -9.34 0.71 12.30
CA LEU A 43 -10.36 -0.03 13.03
C LEU A 43 -11.56 0.86 13.37
N ASP A 44 -12.77 0.31 13.24
CA ASP A 44 -13.96 0.93 13.82
C ASP A 44 -13.92 0.81 15.36
N LYS A 45 -14.52 1.77 16.04
CA LYS A 45 -14.68 1.78 17.50
C LYS A 45 -15.88 0.96 17.98
N ARG A 46 -16.65 0.37 17.06
CA ARG A 46 -17.83 -0.43 17.38
C ARG A 46 -17.45 -1.78 17.98
N GLY A 47 -18.07 -2.10 19.12
CA GLY A 47 -17.96 -3.41 19.77
C GLY A 47 -16.53 -3.75 20.22
N ASP A 48 -16.24 -5.04 20.24
CA ASP A 48 -14.97 -5.65 20.65
C ASP A 48 -14.02 -5.92 19.46
N VAL A 49 -14.23 -5.26 18.32
CA VAL A 49 -13.42 -5.44 17.11
C VAL A 49 -11.94 -5.16 17.41
N MET A 50 -11.64 -4.07 18.12
CA MET A 50 -10.25 -3.71 18.43
C MET A 50 -9.54 -4.78 19.26
N ASP A 51 -10.17 -5.24 20.35
CA ASP A 51 -9.56 -6.23 21.24
C ASP A 51 -9.27 -7.52 20.47
N ARG A 52 -10.23 -8.03 19.70
CA ARG A 52 -10.05 -9.24 18.89
C ARG A 52 -8.99 -9.10 17.82
N MET A 53 -8.98 -7.97 17.10
CA MET A 53 -8.02 -7.74 16.01
C MET A 53 -6.60 -7.58 16.54
N TRP A 54 -6.44 -6.97 17.72
CA TRP A 54 -5.16 -6.90 18.41
C TRP A 54 -4.68 -8.28 18.84
N GLU A 55 -5.54 -9.10 19.45
CA GLU A 55 -5.21 -10.46 19.86
C GLU A 55 -4.82 -11.34 18.67
N GLU A 56 -5.57 -11.27 17.56
CA GLU A 56 -5.26 -12.01 16.33
C GLU A 56 -3.92 -11.58 15.73
N LEU A 57 -3.67 -10.27 15.65
CA LEU A 57 -2.39 -9.76 15.14
C LEU A 57 -1.23 -10.16 16.04
N PHE A 58 -1.43 -10.08 17.37
CA PHE A 58 -0.43 -10.48 18.35
C PHE A 58 -0.07 -11.96 18.20
N LEU A 59 -1.09 -12.83 18.13
CA LEU A 59 -0.91 -14.27 17.97
C LEU A 59 -0.25 -14.62 16.64
N ALA A 60 -0.66 -13.96 15.54
CA ALA A 60 -0.04 -14.13 14.23
C ALA A 60 1.44 -13.70 14.24
N THR A 61 1.78 -12.64 14.98
CA THR A 61 3.16 -12.14 15.09
C THR A 61 4.05 -13.11 15.87
N ILE A 62 3.62 -13.56 17.06
CA ILE A 62 4.41 -14.53 17.85
C ILE A 62 4.43 -15.93 17.23
N GLY A 63 3.41 -16.26 16.43
CA GLY A 63 3.33 -17.51 15.68
C GLY A 63 4.11 -17.48 14.37
N GLU A 64 4.84 -16.40 14.09
CA GLU A 64 5.65 -16.22 12.88
C GLU A 64 4.85 -16.38 11.57
N ALA A 65 3.56 -16.03 11.60
CA ALA A 65 2.65 -16.20 10.45
C ALA A 65 3.04 -15.34 9.24
N PHE A 66 3.81 -14.27 9.46
CA PHE A 66 4.33 -13.41 8.38
C PHE A 66 5.48 -14.06 7.60
N GLY A 67 6.07 -15.17 8.10
CA GLY A 67 7.05 -16.00 7.41
C GLY A 67 8.45 -15.38 7.25
N GLU A 68 8.64 -14.10 7.58
CA GLU A 68 9.90 -13.37 7.44
C GLU A 68 10.24 -12.61 8.73
N PRO A 69 11.52 -12.62 9.18
CA PRO A 69 11.96 -11.86 10.36
C PRO A 69 11.90 -10.34 10.15
N ASP A 70 11.56 -9.88 8.93
CA ASP A 70 11.49 -8.48 8.58
C ASP A 70 10.39 -7.72 9.33
N VAL A 71 9.40 -8.42 9.90
CA VAL A 71 8.42 -7.80 10.82
C VAL A 71 9.08 -7.51 12.16
N VAL A 72 9.28 -6.21 12.42
CA VAL A 72 10.01 -5.73 13.59
C VAL A 72 9.11 -5.26 14.72
N ALA A 73 7.91 -4.78 14.42
CA ALA A 73 6.99 -4.34 15.45
C ALA A 73 5.54 -4.39 15.00
N ILE A 74 4.65 -4.54 15.98
CA ILE A 74 3.22 -4.26 15.83
C ILE A 74 2.80 -3.19 16.84
N VAL A 75 1.87 -2.34 16.41
CA VAL A 75 1.40 -1.20 17.20
C VAL A 75 -0.11 -1.17 17.19
N LEU A 76 -0.73 -0.98 18.35
CA LEU A 76 -2.13 -0.56 18.46
C LEU A 76 -2.18 0.86 18.99
N ALA A 77 -2.66 1.78 18.16
CA ALA A 77 -2.86 3.16 18.53
C ALA A 77 -4.34 3.44 18.77
N ILE A 78 -4.68 3.78 20.01
CA ILE A 78 -6.02 4.17 20.44
C ILE A 78 -6.11 5.68 20.30
N ARG A 79 -7.06 6.21 19.52
CA ARG A 79 -7.21 7.65 19.33
C ARG A 79 -8.66 8.08 19.51
N SER A 80 -8.90 9.38 19.65
CA SER A 80 -10.25 9.93 19.79
C SER A 80 -11.18 9.64 18.61
N GLN A 81 -10.68 9.71 17.37
CA GLN A 81 -11.49 9.51 16.15
C GLN A 81 -11.56 8.04 15.72
N ARG A 82 -10.41 7.41 15.50
CA ARG A 82 -10.33 6.04 14.96
C ARG A 82 -9.11 5.33 15.50
N ASN A 83 -9.23 4.03 15.75
CA ASN A 83 -8.10 3.24 16.23
C ASN A 83 -7.31 2.70 15.03
N PHE A 84 -6.01 2.48 15.22
CA PHE A 84 -5.12 1.98 14.18
C PHE A 84 -4.35 0.77 14.67
N LEU A 85 -4.34 -0.29 13.86
CA LEU A 85 -3.34 -1.35 13.97
C LEU A 85 -2.25 -1.10 12.96
N SER A 86 -1.00 -1.27 13.37
CA SER A 86 0.14 -1.18 12.47
C SER A 86 1.05 -2.39 12.56
N VAL A 87 1.62 -2.77 11.42
CA VAL A 87 2.71 -3.74 11.32
C VAL A 87 3.88 -3.08 10.64
N TRP A 88 5.03 -3.11 11.29
CA TRP A 88 6.24 -2.41 10.85
C TRP A 88 7.23 -3.43 10.30
N ASN A 89 7.81 -3.11 9.15
CA ASN A 89 8.88 -3.89 8.53
C ASN A 89 10.19 -3.11 8.53
N ALA A 90 11.31 -3.81 8.71
CA ALA A 90 12.65 -3.22 8.84
C ALA A 90 13.13 -2.51 7.57
N ASP A 91 12.85 -3.11 6.41
CA ASP A 91 13.34 -2.66 5.11
C ASP A 91 12.26 -2.78 4.02
N ASN A 92 12.31 -1.88 3.05
CA ASN A 92 11.43 -1.82 1.89
C ASN A 92 12.08 -2.30 0.59
N MET A 93 13.36 -2.68 0.60
CA MET A 93 14.05 -3.12 -0.62
C MET A 93 13.41 -4.36 -1.24
N ASN A 94 12.89 -5.28 -0.42
CA ASN A 94 12.25 -6.50 -0.91
C ASN A 94 10.73 -6.31 -1.08
N HIS A 95 10.31 -6.11 -2.32
CA HIS A 95 8.89 -6.01 -2.66
C HIS A 95 8.09 -7.29 -2.36
N ALA A 96 8.73 -8.46 -2.40
CA ALA A 96 8.08 -9.73 -2.10
C ALA A 96 7.67 -9.82 -0.63
N VAL A 97 8.53 -9.37 0.29
CA VAL A 97 8.22 -9.31 1.73
C VAL A 97 7.03 -8.39 2.00
N ARG A 98 7.04 -7.20 1.38
CA ARG A 98 5.92 -6.25 1.50
C ARG A 98 4.61 -6.85 1.00
N PHE A 99 4.66 -7.54 -0.15
CA PHE A 99 3.49 -8.22 -0.69
C PHE A 99 3.00 -9.33 0.24
N GLN A 100 3.89 -10.18 0.75
CA GLN A 100 3.57 -11.27 1.68
C GLN A 100 2.96 -10.77 2.99
N ILE A 101 3.51 -9.71 3.59
CA ILE A 101 2.92 -9.07 4.77
C ILE A 101 1.51 -8.58 4.45
N SER A 102 1.31 -7.94 3.29
CA SER A 102 -0.01 -7.44 2.89
C SER A 102 -1.03 -8.55 2.72
N GLU A 103 -0.66 -9.68 2.09
CA GLU A 103 -1.55 -10.82 1.88
C GLU A 103 -1.88 -11.52 3.21
N THR A 104 -0.89 -11.64 4.11
CA THR A 104 -1.10 -12.17 5.46
C THR A 104 -2.07 -11.31 6.25
N LEU A 105 -1.91 -9.98 6.22
CA LEU A 105 -2.85 -9.05 6.88
C LEU A 105 -4.26 -9.14 6.28
N ARG A 106 -4.37 -9.22 4.96
CA ARG A 106 -5.65 -9.41 4.29
C ARG A 106 -6.31 -10.72 4.71
N ALA A 107 -5.56 -11.82 4.75
CA ALA A 107 -6.08 -13.12 5.16
C ALA A 107 -6.57 -13.12 6.61
N LEU A 108 -5.77 -12.56 7.54
CA LEU A 108 -6.13 -12.44 8.96
C LEU A 108 -7.44 -11.65 9.14
N PHE A 109 -7.56 -10.51 8.47
CA PHE A 109 -8.64 -9.55 8.73
C PHE A 109 -9.88 -9.73 7.85
N SER A 110 -9.77 -10.43 6.71
CA SER A 110 -10.92 -10.77 5.86
C SER A 110 -11.91 -11.67 6.58
N ILE A 111 -11.42 -12.58 7.44
CA ILE A 111 -12.27 -13.46 8.27
C ILE A 111 -13.18 -12.63 9.21
N ARG A 112 -12.79 -11.39 9.52
CA ARG A 112 -13.49 -10.48 10.44
C ARG A 112 -14.24 -9.36 9.72
N GLY A 113 -14.32 -9.39 8.39
CA GLY A 113 -15.04 -8.40 7.59
C GLY A 113 -14.34 -7.03 7.51
N VAL A 114 -13.03 -6.96 7.77
CA VAL A 114 -12.24 -5.74 7.63
C VAL A 114 -11.43 -5.85 6.33
N THR A 115 -12.00 -5.40 5.21
CA THR A 115 -11.45 -5.68 3.87
C THR A 115 -10.76 -4.48 3.20
N ASP A 116 -11.10 -3.24 3.54
CA ASP A 116 -10.91 -2.14 2.56
C ASP A 116 -9.89 -1.05 2.94
N SER A 117 -9.24 -1.10 4.11
CA SER A 117 -8.40 0.02 4.58
C SER A 117 -6.97 -0.35 4.94
N LEU A 118 -6.36 -1.25 4.17
CA LEU A 118 -4.93 -1.50 4.28
C LEU A 118 -4.16 -0.36 3.63
N GLU A 119 -3.45 0.41 4.44
CA GLU A 119 -2.66 1.56 4.02
C GLU A 119 -1.18 1.29 4.26
N TYR A 120 -0.31 1.90 3.46
CA TYR A 120 1.13 1.79 3.61
C TYR A 120 1.78 3.16 3.68
N LYS A 121 2.75 3.31 4.59
CA LYS A 121 3.57 4.53 4.70
C LYS A 121 4.99 4.18 5.09
N SER A 122 5.98 4.70 4.36
CA SER A 122 7.40 4.52 4.72
C SER A 122 7.76 5.33 5.97
N HIS A 123 8.75 4.86 6.71
CA HIS A 123 9.26 5.56 7.90
C HIS A 123 9.89 6.90 7.53
N ALA A 124 10.61 6.99 6.41
CA ALA A 124 11.12 8.25 5.84
C ALA A 124 10.03 9.32 5.65
N THR A 125 8.86 8.95 5.11
CA THR A 125 7.74 9.89 4.93
C THR A 125 7.08 10.21 6.27
N SER A 126 7.00 9.24 7.17
CA SER A 126 6.42 9.41 8.51
C SER A 126 7.23 10.40 9.36
N MET A 127 8.56 10.35 9.29
CA MET A 127 9.46 11.32 9.93
C MET A 127 9.23 12.74 9.43
N LYS A 128 9.05 12.93 8.12
CA LYS A 128 8.79 14.25 7.53
C LYS A 128 7.42 14.82 7.93
N ASP A 129 6.42 13.96 8.02
CA ASP A 129 5.03 14.34 8.35
C ASP A 129 4.76 14.38 9.86
N GLY A 130 5.67 13.85 10.68
CA GLY A 130 5.46 13.66 12.11
C GLY A 130 4.28 12.73 12.44
N SER A 131 3.94 11.80 11.53
CA SER A 131 2.82 10.86 11.75
C SER A 131 2.96 9.55 10.96
N THR A 132 2.62 8.42 11.58
CA THR A 132 2.48 7.12 10.88
C THR A 132 1.15 7.02 10.12
N PHE A 133 0.12 7.75 10.55
CA PHE A 133 -1.27 7.55 10.12
C PHE A 133 -1.78 8.62 9.15
N ARG A 134 -1.35 9.87 9.30
CA ARG A 134 -1.75 10.95 8.38
C ARG A 134 -1.15 10.68 7.01
N ASN A 135 -1.88 10.97 5.94
CA ASN A 135 -1.41 10.85 4.55
C ASN A 135 -0.88 9.44 4.18
N ALA A 136 -1.24 8.39 4.92
CA ALA A 136 -0.93 7.01 4.55
C ALA A 136 -1.72 6.65 3.28
N MET A 137 -1.06 6.01 2.32
CA MET A 137 -1.65 5.72 1.02
C MET A 137 -2.32 4.35 1.05
N THR A 138 -3.54 4.25 0.53
CA THR A 138 -4.21 2.96 0.33
C THR A 138 -3.33 2.06 -0.52
N TYR A 139 -3.01 0.89 0.02
CA TYR A 139 -2.21 -0.09 -0.71
C TYR A 139 -3.11 -0.85 -1.67
N GLN A 140 -2.99 -0.52 -2.95
CA GLN A 140 -3.50 -1.35 -4.03
C GLN A 140 -2.37 -2.31 -4.44
N SER A 141 -2.62 -3.61 -4.25
CA SER A 141 -1.78 -4.67 -4.80
C SER A 141 -1.93 -4.67 -6.31
N VAL A 142 -1.31 -3.70 -6.99
CA VAL A 142 -1.08 -3.82 -8.42
C VAL A 142 -0.03 -4.91 -8.60
N VAL A 143 -0.47 -6.10 -8.99
CA VAL A 143 0.41 -7.06 -9.64
C VAL A 143 0.98 -6.32 -10.84
N THR A 144 2.22 -5.88 -10.75
CA THR A 144 2.93 -5.29 -11.87
C THR A 144 2.97 -6.35 -12.98
N GLN A 145 2.06 -6.28 -13.94
CA GLN A 145 2.47 -6.61 -15.29
C GLN A 145 3.57 -5.62 -15.65
N GLU A 146 4.73 -6.19 -15.95
CA GLU A 146 5.89 -5.50 -16.51
C GLU A 146 5.43 -4.42 -17.48
N PRO A 147 5.87 -3.16 -17.32
CA PRO A 147 5.41 -2.10 -18.19
C PRO A 147 5.87 -2.42 -19.61
N ALA A 148 4.92 -2.75 -20.49
CA ALA A 148 5.16 -2.85 -21.92
C ALA A 148 5.94 -1.62 -22.36
N ALA A 149 7.18 -1.85 -22.81
CA ALA A 149 8.10 -0.82 -23.24
C ALA A 149 7.37 0.17 -24.15
N LYS A 150 7.35 1.45 -23.73
CA LYS A 150 6.89 2.55 -24.58
C LYS A 150 7.78 2.58 -25.83
N LYS A 151 7.29 2.03 -26.94
CA LYS A 151 7.90 2.25 -28.25
C LYS A 151 7.68 3.71 -28.62
N ASN A 152 8.78 4.47 -28.73
CA ASN A 152 8.77 5.84 -29.23
C ASN A 152 8.24 5.84 -30.69
N PRO A 153 7.31 6.74 -31.05
CA PRO A 153 6.85 6.87 -32.43
C PRO A 153 7.83 7.78 -33.18
N THR A 154 8.92 7.24 -33.73
CA THR A 154 9.76 8.00 -34.69
C THR A 154 10.28 7.18 -35.87
N GLU A 155 9.87 5.92 -36.04
CA GLU A 155 10.38 5.11 -37.16
C GLU A 155 9.29 4.33 -37.90
N ALA A 156 8.13 4.98 -38.12
CA ALA A 156 7.05 4.47 -38.94
C ALA A 156 6.69 5.46 -40.07
N ALA A 157 7.69 5.85 -40.85
CA ALA A 157 7.48 6.62 -42.08
C ALA A 157 8.44 6.14 -43.18
N LYS A 158 8.45 4.84 -43.46
CA LYS A 158 9.11 4.29 -44.66
C LYS A 158 8.60 2.90 -45.03
N ALA A 159 7.29 2.71 -45.13
CA ALA A 159 6.72 1.61 -45.89
C ALA A 159 5.24 1.84 -46.21
N ALA A 160 4.91 1.66 -47.49
CA ALA A 160 3.59 1.39 -48.07
C ALA A 160 2.62 2.58 -48.26
N GLY A 161 2.34 2.89 -49.52
CA GLY A 161 1.26 3.79 -49.91
C GLY A 161 1.09 4.04 -51.41
N THR A 162 1.25 3.03 -52.28
CA THR A 162 0.88 3.11 -53.71
C THR A 162 -0.59 2.75 -53.90
N LYS A 163 -1.44 3.70 -54.30
CA LYS A 163 -2.62 3.51 -55.18
C LYS A 163 -3.16 4.88 -55.67
N PRO A 164 -3.83 4.95 -56.84
CA PRO A 164 -3.85 6.10 -57.75
C PRO A 164 -5.06 7.03 -57.56
N PRO A 165 -5.10 8.19 -58.24
CA PRO A 165 -6.02 9.28 -57.94
C PRO A 165 -7.33 9.21 -58.75
N PRO A 166 -8.40 9.90 -58.30
CA PRO A 166 -9.45 10.35 -59.19
C PRO A 166 -9.34 11.86 -59.52
N ASN A 167 -9.32 12.16 -60.83
CA ASN A 167 -9.58 13.46 -61.50
C ASN A 167 -10.87 14.13 -60.96
N SER A 168 -11.12 15.45 -60.96
CA SER A 168 -10.66 16.62 -61.74
C SER A 168 -10.93 17.89 -60.91
N PRO A 169 -10.47 19.08 -61.36
CA PRO A 169 -11.50 20.09 -61.65
C PRO A 169 -11.31 20.75 -63.02
N ALA A 170 -12.43 20.89 -63.73
CA ALA A 170 -12.53 21.72 -64.92
C ALA A 170 -12.43 23.20 -64.56
N LYS A 171 -11.56 23.94 -65.24
CA LYS A 171 -11.83 25.35 -65.61
C LYS A 171 -11.10 25.71 -66.90
N VAL A 172 -11.92 26.09 -67.87
CA VAL A 172 -11.60 26.56 -69.22
C VAL A 172 -11.14 28.02 -69.16
N ALA A 173 -10.08 28.37 -69.90
CA ALA A 173 -9.96 29.66 -70.57
C ALA A 173 -8.92 29.58 -71.71
N LYS A 174 -9.28 30.23 -72.83
CA LYS A 174 -8.70 30.19 -74.18
C LYS A 174 -7.43 31.02 -74.32
N GLY A 175 -6.61 30.71 -75.34
CA GLY A 175 -5.60 31.63 -75.86
C GLY A 175 -4.68 31.06 -76.96
N SER A 176 -5.17 31.05 -78.20
CA SER A 176 -4.51 31.44 -79.47
C SER A 176 -3.04 31.04 -79.78
N ALA A 177 -2.80 30.32 -80.89
CA ALA A 177 -2.24 30.85 -82.17
C ALA A 177 -1.53 29.80 -83.07
N LYS A 178 -1.87 29.85 -84.39
CA LYS A 178 -1.16 29.36 -85.60
C LYS A 178 -1.03 27.84 -85.80
N ALA A 179 -1.29 27.27 -86.97
CA ALA A 179 -1.32 27.78 -88.35
C ALA A 179 -2.53 27.27 -89.14
#